data_AF-A0A927XX91-F1
#
_entry.id   AF-A0A927XX91-F1
#
_cell.length_a   1.000
_cell.length_b   1.000
_cell.length_c   1.000
_cell.angle_alpha   90.00
_cell.angle_beta   90.00
_cell.angle_gamma   90.00
#
_symmetry.space_group_name_H-M   'P 1'
#
loop_
_entity.id
_entity.type
_entity.pdbx_description
1 polymer ?
#
loop_
_entity_poly.entity_id
_entity_poly.type
_entity_poly.pdbx_seq_one_letter_code
_entity_poly.pdbx_strand_id
1 'polypeptide(L)'
;MFGKVISKPTTETDFRKINAMRIAKENNMAYIPKVAVWQKEEGEKYYARKGEYILLYPPNDGYQREPMEWYSGNGELIMDNQKAFKTITNLSEVILDMICLYTKYIDEDIFISPWSFAVKLEDEVCAKYVGKATLAITKMTIINHKVKPTQKYEIKKQLVNEFLDQYIGWNFGVVIKNNPKLEQALVALNNLVITKGLREPAEPGVYIWESDDVIAYKLPTN
;
A
#
# COMPACT_ATOMS: atom_id res chain seq x y z
N MET A 1 -25.48 31.96 18.56
CA MET A 1 -24.20 32.30 17.88
C MET A 1 -23.37 31.03 17.80
N PHE A 2 -23.36 30.34 16.66
CA PHE A 2 -22.49 29.19 16.43
C PHE A 2 -21.29 29.67 15.61
N GLY A 3 -20.11 29.64 16.24
CA GLY A 3 -18.87 30.05 15.62
C GLY A 3 -18.57 29.17 14.40
N LYS A 4 -18.50 29.80 13.23
CA LYS A 4 -17.99 29.21 12.00
C LYS A 4 -16.52 28.87 12.24
N VAL A 5 -16.17 27.58 12.34
CA VAL A 5 -14.77 27.14 12.28
C VAL A 5 -14.32 27.34 10.84
N ILE A 6 -13.72 28.49 10.57
CA ILE A 6 -13.05 28.76 9.29
C ILE A 6 -11.74 27.98 9.36
N SER A 7 -11.68 26.82 8.72
CA SER A 7 -10.40 26.15 8.45
C SER A 7 -9.55 27.11 7.63
N LYS A 8 -8.45 27.59 8.22
CA LYS A 8 -7.50 28.45 7.51
C LYS A 8 -7.01 27.72 6.25
N PRO A 9 -6.95 28.39 5.10
CA PRO A 9 -6.30 27.82 3.92
C PRO A 9 -4.84 27.53 4.28
N THR A 10 -4.45 26.28 4.19
CA THR A 10 -3.06 25.83 4.37
C THR A 10 -2.21 26.56 3.34
N THR A 11 -1.16 27.25 3.78
CA THR A 11 -0.25 27.92 2.83
C THR A 11 0.46 26.87 1.97
N GLU A 12 0.96 27.26 0.79
CA GLU A 12 1.70 26.35 -0.12
C GLU A 12 2.88 25.61 0.52
N THR A 13 3.35 26.02 1.71
CA THR A 13 4.44 25.34 2.45
C THR A 13 3.96 24.46 3.60
N ASP A 14 2.69 24.54 4.02
CA ASP A 14 2.20 23.81 5.19
C ASP A 14 1.95 22.34 4.91
N PHE A 15 1.58 21.97 3.68
CA PHE A 15 1.37 20.55 3.34
C PHE A 15 2.66 19.73 3.50
N ARG A 16 3.83 20.34 3.27
CA ARG A 16 5.14 19.68 3.41
C ARG A 16 5.47 19.30 4.87
N LYS A 17 4.78 19.91 5.84
CA LYS A 17 4.90 19.58 7.27
C LYS A 17 4.07 18.35 7.66
N ILE A 18 3.11 17.96 6.83
CA ILE A 18 2.30 16.76 7.06
C ILE A 18 3.20 15.55 6.86
N ASN A 19 3.23 14.68 7.87
CA ASN A 19 4.08 13.50 7.89
C ASN A 19 3.28 12.22 8.16
N ALA A 20 3.92 11.09 7.94
CA ALA A 20 3.32 9.77 8.09
C ALA A 20 2.76 9.50 9.50
N MET A 21 3.42 9.99 10.55
CA MET A 21 2.95 9.83 11.94
C MET A 21 1.61 10.52 12.16
N ARG A 22 1.45 11.74 11.63
CA ARG A 22 0.18 12.48 11.69
C ARG A 22 -0.93 11.72 10.98
N ILE A 23 -0.69 11.26 9.75
CA ILE A 23 -1.68 10.50 8.96
C ILE A 23 -2.03 9.19 9.64
N ALA A 24 -1.07 8.45 10.19
CA ALA A 24 -1.33 7.23 10.96
C ALA A 24 -2.29 7.50 12.14
N LYS A 25 -2.00 8.55 12.93
CA LYS A 25 -2.84 8.95 14.08
C LYS A 25 -4.26 9.35 13.65
N GLU A 26 -4.40 10.13 12.59
CA GLU A 26 -5.72 10.57 12.07
C GLU A 26 -6.60 9.42 11.56
N ASN A 27 -6.00 8.27 11.24
CA ASN A 27 -6.71 7.09 10.71
C ASN A 27 -6.70 5.91 11.69
N ASN A 28 -6.29 6.11 12.95
CA ASN A 28 -6.16 5.05 13.97
C ASN A 28 -5.30 3.86 13.49
N MET A 29 -4.26 4.14 12.72
CA MET A 29 -3.32 3.14 12.21
C MET A 29 -1.99 3.18 12.98
N ALA A 30 -1.30 2.04 13.02
CA ALA A 30 0.05 1.99 13.58
C ALA A 30 1.02 2.83 12.74
N TYR A 31 1.93 3.53 13.42
CA TYR A 31 3.04 4.25 12.79
C TYR A 31 4.36 3.53 13.00
N ILE A 32 5.10 3.31 11.92
CA ILE A 32 6.40 2.65 11.95
C ILE A 32 7.51 3.67 11.59
N PRO A 33 8.28 4.18 12.57
CA PRO A 33 9.33 5.17 12.33
C PRO A 33 10.55 4.58 11.62
N LYS A 34 10.78 3.29 11.79
CA LYS A 34 11.84 2.53 11.13
C LYS A 34 11.19 1.23 10.70
N VAL A 35 10.94 1.06 9.40
CA VAL A 35 10.55 -0.26 8.89
C VAL A 35 11.67 -1.18 9.31
N ALA A 36 11.34 -2.22 10.08
CA ALA A 36 12.28 -3.23 10.52
C ALA A 36 12.72 -4.06 9.30
N VAL A 37 13.45 -3.44 8.37
CA VAL A 37 14.33 -4.14 7.43
C VAL A 37 15.62 -4.44 8.20
N TRP A 38 15.55 -5.18 9.30
CA TRP A 38 16.69 -5.44 10.19
C TRP A 38 16.50 -6.85 10.75
N GLN A 39 17.25 -7.87 10.37
CA GLN A 39 18.64 -7.92 9.91
C GLN A 39 18.79 -8.79 8.65
N LYS A 40 19.63 -8.35 7.69
CA LYS A 40 20.41 -9.30 6.88
C LYS A 40 21.50 -9.86 7.80
N GLU A 41 21.20 -10.89 8.59
CA GLU A 41 22.27 -11.76 9.10
C GLU A 41 22.70 -12.71 7.98
N GLU A 42 23.93 -13.24 8.07
CA GLU A 42 24.58 -14.04 7.02
C GLU A 42 23.62 -15.09 6.41
N GLY A 43 23.26 -14.90 5.14
CA GLY A 43 22.17 -15.63 4.46
C GLY A 43 20.86 -14.82 4.47
N GLU A 44 20.54 -14.21 3.34
CA GLU A 44 19.56 -13.14 3.10
C GLU A 44 18.08 -13.45 3.49
N LYS A 45 17.77 -13.60 4.79
CA LYS A 45 16.43 -13.95 5.26
C LYS A 45 15.78 -12.83 6.06
N TYR A 46 14.53 -12.50 5.74
CA TYR A 46 13.72 -11.60 6.57
C TYR A 46 13.00 -12.41 7.65
N TYR A 47 13.26 -12.13 8.92
CA TYR A 47 12.56 -12.80 10.03
C TYR A 47 11.34 -12.00 10.46
N ALA A 48 10.25 -12.69 10.81
CA ALA A 48 9.03 -12.09 11.32
C ALA A 48 8.54 -12.81 12.58
N ARG A 49 7.94 -12.04 13.48
CA ARG A 49 7.29 -12.51 14.71
C ARG A 49 5.94 -11.82 14.88
N LYS A 50 5.14 -12.35 15.78
CA LYS A 50 3.88 -11.70 16.17
C LYS A 50 4.14 -10.28 16.67
N GLY A 51 3.30 -9.35 16.24
CA GLY A 51 3.41 -7.94 16.58
C GLY A 51 4.48 -7.18 15.81
N GLU A 52 5.30 -7.87 15.01
CA GLU A 52 6.26 -7.24 14.12
C GLU A 52 5.59 -6.80 12.82
N TYR A 53 6.27 -5.87 12.15
CA TYR A 53 5.79 -5.27 10.91
C TYR A 53 6.62 -5.78 9.74
N ILE A 54 5.95 -6.22 8.69
CA ILE A 54 6.59 -6.57 7.42
C ILE A 54 6.16 -5.58 6.34
N LEU A 55 7.04 -5.32 5.39
CA LEU A 55 6.72 -4.50 4.22
C LEU A 55 5.73 -5.28 3.34
N LEU A 56 4.59 -4.67 3.01
CA LEU A 56 3.65 -5.24 2.06
C LEU A 56 4.10 -4.85 0.66
N TYR A 57 5.18 -5.47 0.17
CA TYR A 57 5.75 -5.18 -1.14
C TYR A 57 5.41 -6.31 -2.11
N PRO A 58 4.51 -6.08 -3.08
CA PRO A 58 4.05 -7.14 -3.98
C PRO A 58 5.13 -7.50 -5.03
N PRO A 59 4.95 -8.60 -5.77
CA PRO A 59 6.01 -9.13 -6.64
C PRO A 59 6.23 -8.32 -7.92
N ASN A 60 5.19 -7.68 -8.46
CA ASN A 60 5.27 -6.85 -9.66
C ASN A 60 5.42 -5.38 -9.32
N ASP A 61 6.54 -4.78 -9.73
CA ASP A 61 6.80 -3.34 -9.70
C ASP A 61 7.34 -2.80 -11.06
N GLY A 62 7.23 -3.62 -12.12
CA GLY A 62 7.75 -3.31 -13.44
C GLY A 62 9.22 -3.72 -13.67
N TYR A 63 9.87 -4.32 -12.67
CA TYR A 63 11.22 -4.86 -12.77
C TYR A 63 11.27 -6.35 -12.44
N GLN A 64 12.21 -7.08 -13.04
CA GLN A 64 12.49 -8.45 -12.63
C GLN A 64 13.18 -8.42 -11.26
N ARG A 65 12.52 -8.99 -10.24
CA ARG A 65 13.05 -9.08 -8.88
C ARG A 65 13.04 -10.51 -8.38
N GLU A 66 14.01 -10.81 -7.52
CA GLU A 66 13.97 -12.01 -6.69
C GLU A 66 12.81 -11.92 -5.68
N PRO A 67 12.19 -13.05 -5.30
CA PRO A 67 11.13 -13.07 -4.32
C PRO A 67 11.60 -12.50 -2.99
N MET A 68 10.70 -11.78 -2.31
CA MET A 68 10.91 -11.41 -0.92
C MET A 68 10.25 -12.47 -0.04
N GLU A 69 11.07 -13.08 0.82
CA GLU A 69 10.66 -14.20 1.65
C GLU A 69 10.80 -13.87 3.15
N TRP A 70 9.76 -14.20 3.91
CA TRP A 70 9.76 -14.06 5.37
C TRP A 70 9.81 -15.40 6.06
N TYR A 71 10.53 -15.45 7.17
CA TYR A 71 10.86 -16.66 7.92
C TYR A 71 10.44 -16.53 9.39
N SER A 72 10.06 -17.66 10.00
CA SER A 72 9.83 -17.77 11.44
C SER A 72 11.15 -17.64 12.21
N GLY A 73 11.09 -17.39 13.53
CA GLY A 73 12.28 -17.36 14.39
C GLY A 73 13.12 -18.66 14.39
N ASN A 74 12.56 -19.77 13.90
CA ASN A 74 13.25 -21.05 13.75
C ASN A 74 13.82 -21.28 12.33
N GLY A 75 13.71 -20.29 11.44
CA GLY A 75 14.28 -20.35 10.08
C GLY A 75 13.38 -21.00 9.02
N GLU A 76 12.10 -21.23 9.32
CA GLU A 76 11.13 -21.82 8.38
C GLU A 76 10.44 -20.73 7.55
N LEU A 77 10.28 -20.94 6.24
CA LEU A 77 9.57 -20.00 5.36
C LEU A 77 8.08 -19.91 5.77
N ILE A 78 7.60 -18.70 6.01
CA ILE A 78 6.20 -18.44 6.41
C ILE A 78 5.40 -17.66 5.37
N MET A 79 6.07 -16.91 4.51
CA MET A 79 5.42 -15.99 3.58
C MET A 79 6.37 -15.61 2.45
N ASP A 80 5.79 -15.39 1.28
CA ASP A 80 6.49 -15.08 0.03
C ASP A 80 5.59 -14.10 -0.75
N ASN A 81 6.16 -12.99 -1.21
CA ASN A 81 5.38 -11.99 -1.93
C ASN A 81 4.92 -12.49 -3.32
N GLN A 82 5.63 -13.44 -3.96
CA GLN A 82 5.21 -14.07 -5.22
C GLN A 82 3.98 -14.98 -5.07
N LYS A 83 3.51 -15.18 -3.84
CA LYS A 83 2.25 -15.86 -3.52
C LYS A 83 1.18 -14.89 -3.02
N ALA A 84 1.25 -13.63 -3.47
CA ALA A 84 0.32 -12.55 -3.16
C ALA A 84 -0.01 -12.42 -1.66
N PHE A 85 0.95 -12.73 -0.76
CA PHE A 85 0.71 -12.71 0.69
C PHE A 85 -0.48 -13.60 1.14
N LYS A 86 -0.76 -14.70 0.45
CA LYS A 86 -1.95 -15.56 0.69
C LYS A 86 -2.09 -16.16 2.09
N THR A 87 -1.01 -16.15 2.87
CA THR A 87 -1.01 -16.55 4.28
C THR A 87 -1.67 -15.52 5.21
N ILE A 88 -1.93 -14.30 4.71
CA ILE A 88 -2.73 -13.27 5.39
C ILE A 88 -4.20 -13.48 5.06
N THR A 89 -4.95 -14.02 6.02
CA THR A 89 -6.36 -14.41 5.88
C THR A 89 -7.30 -13.22 5.63
N ASN A 90 -6.96 -12.03 6.11
CA ASN A 90 -7.74 -10.81 5.94
C ASN A 90 -7.09 -9.83 4.96
N LEU A 91 -6.29 -10.31 4.01
CA LEU A 91 -5.58 -9.45 3.05
C LEU A 91 -6.52 -8.51 2.28
N SER A 92 -7.73 -8.97 1.94
CA SER A 92 -8.72 -8.12 1.26
C SER A 92 -9.16 -6.91 2.11
N GLU A 93 -9.21 -7.05 3.43
CA GLU A 93 -9.50 -5.93 4.36
C GLU A 93 -8.32 -4.96 4.42
N VAL A 94 -7.09 -5.48 4.47
CA VAL A 94 -5.86 -4.66 4.43
C VAL A 94 -5.80 -3.83 3.15
N ILE A 95 -6.08 -4.42 1.99
CA ILE A 95 -6.11 -3.71 0.71
C ILE A 95 -7.25 -2.67 0.69
N LEU A 96 -8.41 -3.02 1.25
CA LEU A 96 -9.53 -2.08 1.36
C LEU A 96 -9.14 -0.85 2.19
N ASP A 97 -8.43 -1.02 3.31
CA ASP A 97 -7.92 0.09 4.11
C ASP A 97 -6.98 1.01 3.31
N MET A 98 -6.13 0.44 2.44
CA MET A 98 -5.29 1.22 1.53
C MET A 98 -6.13 2.04 0.54
N ILE A 99 -7.14 1.42 -0.08
CA ILE A 99 -8.08 2.10 -1.01
C ILE A 99 -8.82 3.23 -0.28
N CYS A 100 -9.26 3.01 0.96
CA CYS A 100 -9.92 4.02 1.78
C CYS A 100 -9.00 5.22 2.06
N LEU A 101 -7.71 5.01 2.30
CA LEU A 101 -6.74 6.10 2.46
C LEU A 101 -6.59 6.93 1.17
N TYR A 102 -6.41 6.28 0.03
CA TYR A 102 -6.31 6.98 -1.26
C TYR A 102 -7.59 7.76 -1.56
N THR A 103 -8.75 7.17 -1.31
CA THR A 103 -10.05 7.82 -1.52
C THR A 103 -10.23 9.03 -0.60
N LYS A 104 -9.93 8.90 0.70
CA LYS A 104 -10.05 9.98 1.69
C LYS A 104 -9.20 11.19 1.33
N TYR A 105 -7.96 10.95 0.89
CA TYR A 105 -6.96 11.99 0.70
C TYR A 105 -6.75 12.40 -0.76
N ILE A 106 -7.64 12.00 -1.67
CA ILE A 106 -7.50 12.31 -3.10
C ILE A 106 -7.51 13.82 -3.36
N ASP A 107 -8.33 14.57 -2.63
CA ASP A 107 -8.54 16.03 -2.77
C ASP A 107 -7.60 16.87 -1.90
N GLU A 108 -6.82 16.22 -1.03
CA GLU A 108 -5.87 16.89 -0.15
C GLU A 108 -4.45 16.83 -0.71
N ASP A 109 -3.59 17.76 -0.31
CA ASP A 109 -2.15 17.75 -0.65
C ASP A 109 -1.39 16.67 0.16
N ILE A 110 -1.88 15.43 0.17
CA ILE A 110 -1.29 14.25 0.81
C ILE A 110 -0.80 13.27 -0.25
N PHE A 111 0.50 13.00 -0.26
CA PHE A 111 1.16 12.21 -1.29
C PHE A 111 1.53 10.85 -0.71
N ILE A 112 0.76 9.82 -1.09
CA ILE A 112 0.87 8.46 -0.56
C ILE A 112 1.70 7.61 -1.53
N SER A 113 2.82 7.05 -1.06
CA SER A 113 3.63 6.08 -1.79
C SER A 113 3.05 4.67 -1.62
N PRO A 114 2.65 4.00 -2.72
CA PRO A 114 2.05 2.66 -2.62
C PRO A 114 3.06 1.61 -2.17
N TRP A 115 4.33 1.78 -2.51
CA TRP A 115 5.42 0.84 -2.24
C TRP A 115 5.92 0.83 -0.78
N SER A 116 5.33 1.66 0.08
CA SER A 116 5.83 1.91 1.43
C SER A 116 4.83 1.54 2.53
N PHE A 117 3.78 0.78 2.21
CA PHE A 117 2.88 0.22 3.22
C PHE A 117 3.48 -0.99 3.93
N ALA A 118 3.15 -1.15 5.20
CA ALA A 118 3.53 -2.32 5.97
C ALA A 118 2.29 -2.93 6.62
N VAL A 119 2.42 -4.16 7.08
CA VAL A 119 1.38 -4.83 7.86
C VAL A 119 1.97 -5.36 9.15
N LYS A 120 1.21 -5.24 10.23
CA LYS A 120 1.51 -5.86 11.52
C LYS A 120 0.92 -7.26 11.56
N LEU A 121 1.71 -8.28 11.83
CA LEU A 121 1.19 -9.63 12.02
C LEU A 121 0.51 -9.73 13.40
N GLU A 122 -0.77 -10.12 13.43
CA GLU A 122 -1.55 -10.15 14.68
C GLU A 122 -1.48 -11.51 15.38
N ASP A 123 -1.24 -12.58 14.62
CA ASP A 123 -1.20 -13.95 15.11
C ASP A 123 0.23 -14.44 15.35
N GLU A 124 0.35 -15.56 16.09
CA GLU A 124 1.64 -16.22 16.32
C GLU A 124 2.27 -16.70 15.01
N VAL A 125 3.57 -16.46 14.85
CA VAL A 125 4.32 -16.85 13.66
C VAL A 125 4.94 -18.23 13.86
N CYS A 126 4.54 -19.19 13.03
CA CYS A 126 5.00 -20.58 13.06
C CYS A 126 5.19 -21.15 11.64
N ALA A 127 5.77 -22.36 11.54
CA ALA A 127 5.76 -23.12 10.29
C ALA A 127 4.34 -23.20 9.73
N LYS A 128 4.14 -22.82 8.47
CA LYS A 128 2.82 -22.74 7.82
C LYS A 128 1.90 -21.65 8.41
N TYR A 129 2.47 -20.49 8.74
CA TYR A 129 1.72 -19.32 9.18
C TYR A 129 0.47 -19.08 8.32
N VAL A 130 -0.68 -18.95 8.98
CA VAL A 130 -1.95 -18.50 8.42
C VAL A 130 -2.57 -17.62 9.49
N GLY A 131 -2.65 -16.32 9.23
CA GLY A 131 -3.02 -15.36 10.27
C GLY A 131 -3.59 -14.06 9.72
N LYS A 132 -3.96 -13.16 10.63
CA LYS A 132 -4.45 -11.83 10.34
C LYS A 132 -3.31 -10.82 10.38
N ALA A 133 -3.52 -9.73 9.66
CA ALA A 133 -2.65 -8.59 9.71
C ALA A 133 -3.43 -7.27 9.72
N THR A 134 -2.84 -6.23 10.28
CA THR A 134 -3.40 -4.87 10.29
C THR A 134 -2.51 -3.95 9.47
N LEU A 135 -3.11 -3.09 8.65
CA LEU A 135 -2.36 -2.10 7.88
C LEU A 135 -1.62 -1.12 8.80
N ALA A 136 -0.38 -0.80 8.43
CA ALA A 136 0.45 0.15 9.14
C ALA A 136 1.10 1.15 8.18
N ILE A 137 1.26 2.38 8.67
CA ILE A 137 1.85 3.49 7.93
C ILE A 137 3.34 3.60 8.32
N THR A 138 4.22 3.54 7.34
CA THR A 138 5.66 3.72 7.55
C THR A 138 6.05 5.19 7.41
N LYS A 139 7.22 5.58 7.93
CA LYS A 139 7.77 6.92 7.68
C LYS A 139 7.89 7.30 6.20
N MET A 140 7.93 6.30 5.29
CA MET A 140 8.08 6.50 3.85
C MET A 140 6.75 6.56 3.10
N THR A 141 5.64 6.14 3.72
CA THR A 141 4.32 6.12 3.08
C THR A 141 3.85 7.51 2.69
N ILE A 142 4.14 8.56 3.48
CA ILE A 142 3.75 9.94 3.19
C ILE A 142 4.96 10.75 2.74
N ILE A 143 4.97 11.16 1.48
CA ILE A 143 6.14 11.79 0.83
C ILE A 143 6.01 13.31 0.64
N ASN A 144 5.05 13.96 1.31
CA ASN A 144 4.81 15.40 1.24
C ASN A 144 6.08 16.26 1.31
N HIS A 145 7.01 15.92 2.19
CA HIS A 145 8.28 16.63 2.36
C HIS A 145 9.15 16.68 1.09
N LYS A 146 8.98 15.71 0.17
CA LYS A 146 9.69 15.59 -1.11
C LYS A 146 8.99 16.29 -2.27
N VAL A 147 7.71 16.66 -2.13
CA VAL A 147 6.92 17.23 -3.21
C VAL A 147 7.09 18.74 -3.26
N LYS A 148 7.42 19.26 -4.45
CA LYS A 148 7.47 20.71 -4.70
C LYS A 148 6.06 21.25 -4.94
N PRO A 149 5.72 22.47 -4.48
CA PRO A 149 4.39 23.05 -4.70
C PRO A 149 3.96 23.08 -6.19
N THR A 150 4.92 23.29 -7.09
CA THR A 150 4.68 23.33 -8.55
C THR A 150 4.43 21.96 -9.18
N GLN A 151 4.63 20.86 -8.46
CA GLN A 151 4.55 19.49 -8.99
C GLN A 151 3.42 18.67 -8.36
N LYS A 152 2.57 19.29 -7.53
CA LYS A 152 1.53 18.59 -6.76
C LYS A 152 0.61 17.75 -7.65
N TYR A 153 0.11 18.34 -8.74
CA TYR A 153 -0.81 17.64 -9.63
C TYR A 153 -0.16 16.40 -10.26
N GLU A 154 1.01 16.56 -10.89
CA GLU A 154 1.71 15.46 -11.56
C GLU A 154 2.16 14.37 -10.60
N ILE A 155 2.65 14.72 -9.41
CA ILE A 155 3.04 13.71 -8.41
C ILE A 155 1.81 12.97 -7.88
N LYS A 156 0.68 13.66 -7.65
CA LYS A 156 -0.57 13.01 -7.24
C LYS A 156 -1.03 12.02 -8.31
N LYS A 157 -1.03 12.47 -9.56
CA LYS A 157 -1.37 11.67 -10.75
C LYS A 157 -0.48 10.43 -10.84
N GLN A 158 0.83 10.58 -10.76
CA GLN A 158 1.78 9.46 -10.79
C GLN A 158 1.47 8.45 -9.67
N LEU A 159 1.42 8.89 -8.42
CA LEU A 159 1.27 8.00 -7.26
C LEU A 159 -0.05 7.21 -7.27
N VAL A 160 -1.14 7.82 -7.73
CA VAL A 160 -2.44 7.12 -7.77
C VAL A 160 -2.51 6.11 -8.91
N ASN A 161 -1.89 6.37 -10.07
CA ASN A 161 -1.81 5.38 -11.15
C ASN A 161 -0.84 4.25 -10.81
N GLU A 162 0.30 4.54 -10.15
CA GLU A 162 1.18 3.50 -9.60
C GLU A 162 0.42 2.61 -8.60
N PHE A 163 -0.41 3.19 -7.73
CA PHE A 163 -1.23 2.41 -6.80
C PHE A 163 -2.26 1.54 -7.51
N LEU A 164 -3.04 2.13 -8.43
CA LEU A 164 -4.14 1.46 -9.11
C LEU A 164 -3.67 0.34 -10.04
N ASP A 165 -2.73 0.66 -10.93
CA ASP A 165 -2.31 -0.28 -11.98
C ASP A 165 -1.17 -1.16 -11.48
N GLN A 166 -0.09 -0.57 -11.02
CA GLN A 166 1.15 -1.32 -10.75
C GLN A 166 1.08 -2.08 -9.43
N TYR A 167 0.65 -1.43 -8.36
CA TYR A 167 0.62 -2.03 -7.04
C TYR A 167 -0.59 -2.97 -6.89
N ILE A 168 -1.81 -2.49 -7.12
CA ILE A 168 -3.04 -3.28 -6.94
C ILE A 168 -3.33 -4.14 -8.17
N GLY A 169 -3.43 -3.50 -9.34
CA GLY A 169 -3.84 -4.13 -10.60
C GLY A 169 -2.96 -5.31 -10.98
N TRP A 170 -1.64 -5.16 -10.99
CA TRP A 170 -0.74 -6.24 -11.44
C TRP A 170 -0.54 -7.38 -10.44
N ASN A 171 -0.97 -7.23 -9.18
CA ASN A 171 -0.57 -8.15 -8.12
C ASN A 171 -1.70 -8.88 -7.41
N PHE A 172 -2.88 -8.25 -7.29
CA PHE A 172 -3.91 -8.73 -6.37
C PHE A 172 -5.21 -9.13 -7.06
N GLY A 173 -5.17 -9.48 -8.36
CA GLY A 173 -6.39 -9.81 -9.11
C GLY A 173 -7.17 -11.01 -8.59
N VAL A 174 -6.50 -12.01 -8.01
CA VAL A 174 -7.18 -13.13 -7.32
C VAL A 174 -7.94 -12.62 -6.10
N VAL A 175 -7.31 -11.78 -5.27
CA VAL A 175 -7.91 -11.21 -4.05
C VAL A 175 -9.09 -10.31 -4.39
N ILE A 176 -8.98 -9.50 -5.46
CA ILE A 176 -10.03 -8.61 -5.94
C ILE A 176 -11.25 -9.41 -6.42
N LYS A 177 -11.05 -10.37 -7.34
CA LYS A 177 -12.14 -11.17 -7.92
C LYS A 177 -12.90 -12.00 -6.88
N ASN A 178 -12.23 -12.40 -5.81
CA ASN A 178 -12.84 -13.17 -4.72
C ASN A 178 -13.56 -12.32 -3.67
N ASN A 179 -13.49 -10.98 -3.75
CA ASN A 179 -14.15 -10.08 -2.81
C ASN A 179 -14.90 -8.93 -3.53
N PRO A 180 -16.21 -9.08 -3.76
CA PRO A 180 -17.01 -8.06 -4.46
C PRO A 180 -17.00 -6.67 -3.82
N LYS A 181 -16.87 -6.58 -2.49
CA LYS A 181 -16.80 -5.28 -1.80
C LYS A 181 -15.48 -4.56 -2.10
N LEU A 182 -14.39 -5.32 -2.12
CA LEU A 182 -13.07 -4.81 -2.50
C LEU A 182 -13.07 -4.33 -3.96
N GLU A 183 -13.62 -5.15 -4.86
CA GLU A 183 -13.74 -4.78 -6.28
C GLU A 183 -14.55 -3.50 -6.48
N GLN A 184 -15.72 -3.39 -5.83
CA GLN A 184 -16.55 -2.18 -5.90
C GLN A 184 -15.82 -0.93 -5.38
N ALA A 185 -15.10 -1.04 -4.26
CA ALA A 185 -14.33 0.07 -3.70
C ALA A 185 -13.18 0.50 -4.64
N LEU A 186 -12.49 -0.47 -5.25
CA LEU A 186 -11.42 -0.21 -6.20
C LEU A 186 -11.95 0.47 -7.47
N VAL A 187 -13.06 -0.02 -8.03
CA VAL A 187 -13.72 0.59 -9.20
C VAL A 187 -14.20 2.01 -8.88
N ALA A 188 -14.75 2.24 -7.67
CA ALA A 188 -15.17 3.56 -7.24
C ALA A 188 -13.99 4.54 -7.14
N LEU A 189 -12.85 4.11 -6.58
CA LEU A 189 -11.63 4.93 -6.56
C LEU A 189 -11.14 5.21 -7.99
N ASN A 190 -11.09 4.21 -8.87
CA ASN A 190 -10.68 4.40 -10.27
C ASN A 190 -11.57 5.42 -11.00
N ASN A 191 -12.90 5.32 -10.84
CA ASN A 191 -13.83 6.29 -11.41
C ASN A 191 -13.63 7.69 -10.85
N LEU A 192 -13.39 7.81 -9.54
CA LEU A 192 -13.06 9.10 -8.92
C LEU A 192 -11.79 9.72 -9.52
N VAL A 193 -10.75 8.91 -9.72
CA VAL A 193 -9.49 9.33 -10.34
C VAL A 193 -9.69 9.76 -11.80
N ILE A 194 -10.54 9.07 -12.56
CA ILE A 194 -10.95 9.47 -13.93
C ILE A 194 -11.65 10.84 -13.88
N THR A 195 -12.66 11.02 -13.03
CA THR A 195 -13.43 12.28 -12.97
C THR A 195 -12.58 13.48 -12.57
N LYS A 196 -11.47 13.26 -11.85
CA LYS A 196 -10.53 14.31 -11.45
C LYS A 196 -9.45 14.59 -12.49
N GLY A 197 -9.45 13.89 -13.64
CA GLY A 197 -8.38 14.00 -14.65
C GLY A 197 -7.03 13.42 -14.21
N LEU A 198 -7.02 12.67 -13.11
CA LEU A 198 -5.80 12.07 -12.54
C LEU A 198 -5.51 10.68 -13.13
N ARG A 199 -6.41 10.10 -13.94
CA ARG A 199 -6.21 8.77 -14.51
C ARG A 199 -5.31 8.82 -15.74
N GLU A 200 -4.25 8.02 -15.72
CA GLU A 200 -3.40 7.72 -16.86
C GLU A 200 -3.01 6.24 -16.78
N PRO A 201 -3.72 5.35 -17.51
CA PRO A 201 -3.46 3.91 -17.49
C PRO A 201 -2.00 3.59 -17.79
N ALA A 202 -1.36 2.90 -16.85
CA ALA A 202 -0.08 2.27 -17.12
C ALA A 202 -0.34 1.00 -17.92
N GLU A 203 0.29 0.89 -19.08
CA GLU A 203 0.40 -0.39 -19.76
C GLU A 203 1.30 -1.32 -18.93
N PRO A 204 1.04 -2.64 -18.95
CA PRO A 204 1.97 -3.62 -18.42
C PRO A 204 3.40 -3.33 -18.85
N GLY A 205 4.31 -3.25 -17.88
CA GLY A 205 5.74 -3.27 -18.20
C GLY A 205 6.11 -4.56 -18.94
N VAL A 206 7.34 -4.61 -19.48
CA VAL A 206 7.86 -5.74 -20.28
C VAL A 206 7.81 -7.08 -19.52
N TYR A 207 7.69 -7.06 -18.18
CA TYR A 207 7.59 -8.25 -17.35
C TYR A 207 6.57 -8.07 -16.21
N ILE A 208 5.47 -8.81 -16.27
CA ILE A 208 4.56 -9.05 -15.14
C ILE A 208 4.67 -10.53 -14.79
N TRP A 209 5.12 -10.83 -13.57
CA TRP A 209 5.07 -12.16 -12.98
C TRP A 209 3.62 -12.57 -12.72
N GLU A 210 3.25 -13.77 -13.18
CA GLU A 210 1.94 -14.36 -12.93
C GLU A 210 2.09 -15.74 -12.29
N SER A 211 1.14 -16.09 -11.42
CA SER A 211 0.99 -17.40 -10.81
C SER A 211 -0.49 -17.64 -10.49
N ASP A 212 -0.85 -18.83 -10.00
CA ASP A 212 -2.21 -19.10 -9.53
C ASP A 212 -2.66 -18.15 -8.40
N ASP A 213 -1.69 -17.58 -7.66
CA ASP A 213 -1.95 -16.64 -6.57
C ASP A 213 -1.84 -15.16 -7.02
N VAL A 214 -1.10 -14.88 -8.10
CA VAL A 214 -0.81 -13.52 -8.61
C VAL A 214 -1.31 -13.40 -10.03
N ILE A 215 -2.44 -12.71 -10.22
CA ILE A 215 -3.05 -12.48 -11.53
C ILE A 215 -3.29 -10.99 -11.70
N ALA A 216 -3.02 -10.46 -12.89
CA ALA A 216 -3.34 -9.09 -13.21
C ALA A 216 -4.87 -8.86 -13.26
N TYR A 217 -5.31 -7.79 -12.62
CA TYR A 217 -6.65 -7.24 -12.70
C TYR A 217 -6.62 -5.97 -13.54
N LYS A 218 -7.31 -6.00 -14.68
CA LYS A 218 -7.43 -4.85 -15.55
C LYS A 218 -8.55 -3.95 -15.06
N LEU A 219 -8.20 -2.76 -14.58
CA LEU A 219 -9.19 -1.75 -14.21
C LEU A 219 -9.95 -1.25 -15.43
N PRO A 220 -11.26 -0.98 -15.31
CA PRO A 220 -12.02 -0.33 -16.38
C PRO A 220 -11.42 1.04 -16.70
N THR A 221 -11.11 1.26 -17.97
CA THR A 221 -10.69 2.56 -18.51
C THR A 221 -11.78 3.00 -19.47
N ASN A 222 -12.45 4.12 -19.19
CA ASN A 222 -13.46 4.69 -20.09
C ASN A 222 -12.86 5.08 -21.44
#